data_AF-A0A7V3X4K3-F1
#
_entry.id   AF-A0A7V3X4K3-F1
#
_cell.length_a   1.000
_cell.length_b   1.000
_cell.length_c   1.000
_cell.angle_alpha   90.00
_cell.angle_beta   90.00
_cell.angle_gamma   90.00
#
_symmetry.space_group_name_H-M   'P 1'
#
loop_
_entity.id
_entity.type
_entity.pdbx_description
1 polymer ?
#
loop_
_entity_poly.entity_id
_entity_poly.type
_entity_poly.pdbx_seq_one_letter_code
_entity_poly.pdbx_strand_id
1 'polypeptide(L)' 'HISAVERAGLTGLADNQKVEFELEEGRDGRQSAGAISLVD' A
#
# COMPACT_ATOMS: atom_id res chain seq x y z
N HIS A 1 -1.65 -1.46 -5.01
CA HIS A 1 -2.11 -0.65 -6.16
C HIS A 1 -1.60 0.78 -5.97
N ILE A 2 -1.33 1.54 -7.04
CA ILE A 2 -0.79 2.92 -6.90
C ILE A 2 -1.73 3.80 -6.07
N SER A 3 -3.05 3.58 -6.15
CA SER A 3 -4.02 4.32 -5.35
C SER A 3 -3.84 4.16 -3.84
N ALA A 4 -3.28 3.04 -3.35
CA ALA A 4 -3.02 2.87 -1.92
C ALA A 4 -1.81 3.69 -1.47
N VAL A 5 -0.82 3.84 -2.35
CA VAL A 5 0.38 4.67 -2.14
C VAL A 5 -0.01 6.15 -2.13
N GLU A 6 -0.81 6.59 -3.10
CA GLU A 6 -1.31 7.96 -3.18
C GLU A 6 -2.19 8.34 -1.99
N ARG A 7 -3.05 7.42 -1.52
CA ARG A 7 -3.87 7.64 -0.31
C ARG A 7 -3.03 7.76 0.95
N ALA A 8 -1.86 7.13 0.99
CA ALA A 8 -0.88 7.31 2.07
C ALA A 8 -0.12 8.66 1.99
N GLY A 9 -0.47 9.53 1.03
CA GLY A 9 0.20 10.81 0.81
C GLY A 9 1.53 10.69 0.08
N LEU A 10 1.82 9.53 -0.50
CA LEU A 10 3.05 9.25 -1.22
C LEU A 10 2.82 9.39 -2.72
N THR A 11 3.76 10.00 -3.43
CA THR A 11 3.73 10.08 -4.91
C THR A 11 4.20 8.78 -5.56
N GLY A 12 4.87 7.92 -4.80
CA GLY A 12 5.43 6.65 -5.22
C GLY A 12 6.22 6.01 -4.08
N LEU A 13 6.76 4.81 -4.34
CA LEU A 13 7.71 4.15 -3.45
C LEU A 13 9.06 4.07 -4.17
N ALA A 14 10.14 4.32 -3.44
CA ALA A 14 11.49 4.11 -3.94
C ALA A 14 11.82 2.61 -3.99
N ASP A 15 12.78 2.25 -4.85
CA ASP A 15 13.25 0.87 -4.93
C ASP A 15 13.81 0.40 -3.58
N ASN A 16 13.43 -0.82 -3.19
CA ASN A 16 13.77 -1.42 -1.89
C ASN A 16 13.29 -0.64 -0.66
N GLN A 17 12.35 0.29 -0.82
CA GLN A 17 11.74 0.98 0.31
C GLN A 17 10.87 0.01 1.13
N LYS A 18 11.17 -0.08 2.42
CA LYS A 18 10.35 -0.86 3.35
C LYS A 18 9.09 -0.09 3.70
N VAL A 19 7.97 -0.82 3.71
CA VAL A 19 6.66 -0.29 4.07
C VAL A 19 5.91 -1.32 4.89
N GLU A 20 5.09 -0.83 5.80
CA GLU A 20 4.02 -1.59 6.41
C GLU A 20 2.75 -1.41 5.58
N PHE A 21 1.93 -2.45 5.57
CA PHE A 21 0.65 -2.45 4.88
C PHE A 21 -0.31 -3.40 5.58
N GLU A 22 -1.60 -3.16 5.38
CA GLU A 22 -2.67 -4.07 5.81
C GLU A 22 -3.24 -4.81 4.60
N LEU A 23 -3.62 -6.08 4.79
CA LEU A 23 -4.29 -6.85 3.75
C LEU A 23 -5.80 -6.58 3.80
N GLU A 24 -6.33 -6.06 2.70
CA GLU A 24 -7.76 -5.83 2.50
C GLU A 24 -8.30 -6.82 1.45
N GLU A 25 -9.41 -7.49 1.77
CA GLU A 25 -10.15 -8.29 0.80
C GLU A 25 -11.06 -7.39 -0.06
N GLY A 26 -10.83 -7.46 -1.37
CA GLY A 26 -11.68 -6.87 -2.38
C GLY A 26 -13.00 -7.62 -2.55
N ARG A 27 -13.98 -6.95 -3.14
CA ARG A 27 -15.32 -7.50 -3.42
C ARG A 27 -15.31 -8.69 -4.39
N ASP A 28 -14.22 -8.82 -5.15
CA ASP A 28 -13.93 -9.91 -6.08
C ASP A 28 -13.17 -11.07 -5.41
N GLY A 29 -13.00 -11.04 -4.09
CA GLY A 29 -12.26 -12.04 -3.32
C GLY A 29 -10.75 -11.93 -3.46
N ARG A 30 -10.23 -10.85 -4.06
CA ARG A 30 -8.78 -10.63 -4.19
C ARG A 30 -8.25 -9.82 -3.02
N GLN A 31 -7.11 -10.24 -2.50
CA GLN A 31 -6.41 -9.47 -1.48
C GLN A 31 -5.58 -8.36 -2.11
N SER A 32 -5.56 -7.20 -1.45
CA SER A 32 -4.76 -6.06 -1.86
C SER A 32 -4.11 -5.40 -0.65
N ALA A 33 -2.95 -4.79 -0.86
CA ALA A 33 -2.30 -3.98 0.16
C ALA A 33 -3.02 -2.63 0.26
N GLY A 34 -3.63 -2.39 1.43
CA GLY A 34 -4.19 -1.13 1.89
C GLY A 34 -3.34 -0.50 3.00
N ALA A 35 -3.78 0.66 3.48
CA ALA A 35 -3.17 1.38 4.61
C ALA A 35 -1.63 1.40 4.62
N ILE A 36 -1.01 1.86 3.54
CA ILE A 36 0.46 1.87 3.42
C ILE A 36 1.06 2.89 4.38
N SER A 37 2.10 2.49 5.13
CA SER A 37 2.92 3.36 5.97
C SER A 37 4.40 3.09 5.74
N LEU A 38 5.24 4.12 5.86
CA LEU A 38 6.69 3.94 5.85
C LEU A 38 7.14 3.36 7.18
N VAL A 39 8.09 2.45 7.12
CA VAL A 39 8.82 1.91 8.28
C VAL A 39 10.30 2.18 8.12
N ASP A 40 10.92 2.67 9.20
CA ASP A 40 12.37 2.83 9.32
C ASP A 40 13.07 1.49 9.62
#